data_AF-Q1PKU8-F1
#
_entry.id   AF-Q1PKU8-F1
#
_cell.length_a   1.000
_cell.length_b   1.000
_cell.length_c   1.000
_cell.angle_alpha   90.00
_cell.angle_beta   90.00
_cell.angle_gamma   90.00
#
_symmetry.space_group_name_H-M   'P 1'
#
loop_
_entity.id
_entity.type
_entity.pdbx_description
1 polymer ?
#
loop_
_entity_poly.entity_id
_entity_poly.type
_entity_poly.pdbx_seq_one_letter_code
_entity_poly.pdbx_strand_id
1 'polypeptide(L)'
;MTIETTILDFQLSNTFDQYESHMNAEEQQSMFKEMGVKTFYIGKSLDDPQRATVIFQGPENVLYDIFMNPETKPIVEASGHIYAGTKITRWIS
;
A
#
# COMPACT_ATOMS: atom_id res chain seq x y z
N MET A 1 -10.04 -18.73 -7.62
CA MET A 1 -10.10 -17.26 -7.55
C MET A 1 -8.76 -16.76 -8.03
N THR A 2 -8.74 -15.76 -8.92
CA THR A 2 -7.51 -15.10 -9.37
C THR A 2 -6.92 -14.32 -8.19
N ILE A 3 -5.64 -14.53 -7.89
CA ILE A 3 -4.93 -13.71 -6.90
C ILE A 3 -4.20 -12.61 -7.65
N GLU A 4 -4.45 -11.36 -7.27
CA GLU A 4 -3.73 -10.19 -7.76
C GLU A 4 -2.59 -9.84 -6.80
N THR A 5 -1.41 -9.59 -7.37
CA THR A 5 -0.30 -8.94 -6.67
C THR A 5 -0.17 -7.50 -7.15
N THR A 6 -0.27 -6.55 -6.21
CA THR A 6 -0.21 -5.11 -6.49
C THR A 6 1.00 -4.50 -5.84
N ILE A 7 1.84 -3.87 -6.64
CA ILE A 7 3.06 -3.18 -6.22
C ILE A 7 2.80 -1.69 -6.30
N LEU A 8 2.95 -1.00 -5.16
CA LEU A 8 2.97 0.45 -5.08
C LEU A 8 4.40 0.91 -4.85
N ASP A 9 4.87 1.85 -5.66
CA ASP A 9 6.16 2.54 -5.50
C ASP A 9 5.87 4.05 -5.42
N PHE A 10 6.23 4.66 -4.30
CA PHE A 10 5.73 5.99 -3.92
C PHE A 10 6.70 6.73 -3.00
N GLN A 11 6.43 8.04 -2.84
CA GLN A 11 7.14 8.92 -1.92
C GLN A 11 6.40 9.01 -0.58
N LEU A 12 7.13 9.28 0.49
CA LEU A 12 6.63 9.43 1.85
C LEU A 12 6.70 10.89 2.29
N SER A 13 5.67 11.35 2.98
CA SER A 13 5.66 12.64 3.67
C SER A 13 6.24 12.57 5.09
N ASN A 14 6.42 11.35 5.61
CA ASN A 14 6.94 11.05 6.94
C ASN A 14 8.16 10.09 6.84
N THR A 15 8.62 9.52 7.97
CA THR A 15 9.70 8.53 7.93
C THR A 15 9.17 7.13 7.56
N PHE A 16 10.04 6.30 6.96
CA PHE A 16 9.70 4.90 6.68
C PHE A 16 9.25 4.14 7.93
N ASP A 17 9.91 4.33 9.07
CA ASP A 17 9.57 3.63 10.31
C ASP A 17 8.16 4.01 10.82
N GLN A 18 7.73 5.26 10.61
CA GLN A 18 6.37 5.72 10.90
C GLN A 18 5.35 5.08 9.96
N TYR A 19 5.65 5.04 8.67
CA TYR A 19 4.83 4.36 7.67
C TYR A 19 4.70 2.86 7.97
N GLU A 20 5.81 2.17 8.23
CA GLU A 20 5.84 0.74 8.55
C GLU A 20 5.05 0.45 9.83
N SER A 21 5.20 1.28 10.87
CA SER A 21 4.44 1.14 12.11
C SER A 21 2.94 1.30 11.88
N HIS A 22 2.53 2.26 11.05
CA HIS A 22 1.13 2.47 10.68
C HIS A 22 0.58 1.26 9.91
N MET A 23 1.30 0.79 8.90
CA MET A 23 0.89 -0.35 8.08
C MET A 23 0.77 -1.64 8.87
N ASN A 24 1.56 -1.83 9.93
CA ASN A 24 1.54 -3.00 10.79
C ASN A 24 0.64 -2.84 12.04
N ALA A 25 -0.04 -1.69 12.21
CA ALA A 25 -0.96 -1.49 13.31
C ALA A 25 -2.14 -2.49 13.24
N GLU A 26 -2.63 -2.93 14.41
CA GLU A 26 -3.68 -3.95 14.51
C GLU A 26 -4.96 -3.57 13.76
N GLU A 27 -5.36 -2.30 13.87
CA GLU A 27 -6.52 -1.75 13.16
C GLU A 27 -6.34 -1.86 11.64
N GLN A 28 -5.17 -1.42 11.13
CA GLN A 28 -4.86 -1.46 9.71
C GLN A 28 -4.78 -2.89 9.16
N GLN A 29 -4.17 -3.81 9.92
CA GLN A 29 -4.10 -5.23 9.56
C GLN A 29 -5.47 -5.89 9.57
N SER A 30 -6.35 -5.51 10.51
CA SER A 30 -7.73 -5.98 10.56
C SER A 30 -8.52 -5.53 9.33
N MET A 31 -8.38 -4.26 8.94
CA MET A 31 -8.99 -3.74 7.70
C MET A 31 -8.50 -4.51 6.46
N PHE A 32 -7.19 -4.75 6.31
CA PHE A 32 -6.68 -5.54 5.20
C PHE A 32 -7.29 -6.94 5.15
N LYS A 33 -7.36 -7.61 6.30
CA LYS A 33 -7.94 -8.95 6.42
C LYS A 33 -9.42 -8.98 6.05
N GLU A 34 -10.22 -7.99 6.47
CA GLU A 34 -11.63 -7.87 6.10
C GLU A 34 -11.82 -7.71 4.59
N MET A 35 -10.89 -7.03 3.92
CA MET A 35 -10.88 -6.87 2.46
C MET A 35 -10.31 -8.09 1.71
N GLY A 36 -9.87 -9.14 2.42
CA GLY A 36 -9.19 -10.30 1.82
C GLY A 36 -7.79 -9.99 1.30
N VAL A 37 -7.20 -8.87 1.73
CA VAL A 37 -5.89 -8.39 1.32
C VAL A 37 -4.87 -8.70 2.40
N LYS A 38 -3.62 -8.94 2.00
CA LYS A 38 -2.48 -8.98 2.90
C LYS A 38 -1.32 -8.19 2.34
N THR A 39 -0.51 -7.61 3.22
CA THR A 39 0.78 -7.08 2.84
C THR A 39 1.78 -8.23 2.70
N PHE A 40 2.39 -8.34 1.52
CA PHE A 40 3.42 -9.35 1.22
C PHE A 40 4.83 -8.81 1.50
N TYR A 41 5.07 -7.53 1.24
CA TYR A 41 6.36 -6.89 1.44
C TYR A 41 6.18 -5.39 1.69
N ILE A 42 7.00 -4.84 2.59
CA ILE A 42 7.19 -3.39 2.77
C ILE A 42 8.69 -3.13 2.75
N GLY A 43 9.14 -2.12 2.02
CA GLY A 43 10.56 -1.76 1.97
C GLY A 43 10.80 -0.29 1.67
N LYS A 44 11.93 0.21 2.15
CA LYS A 44 12.46 1.53 1.77
C LYS A 44 13.52 1.42 0.68
N SER A 45 13.62 2.47 -0.13
CA SER A 45 14.70 2.60 -1.09
C SER A 45 16.05 2.76 -0.37
N LEU A 46 17.09 2.17 -0.96
CA LEU A 46 18.47 2.37 -0.49
C LEU A 46 19.02 3.74 -0.91
N ASP A 47 18.54 4.26 -2.05
CA ASP A 47 19.05 5.48 -2.66
C ASP A 47 18.25 6.74 -2.27
N ASP A 48 17.03 6.55 -1.74
CA ASP A 48 16.12 7.64 -1.39
C ASP A 48 15.37 7.32 -0.09
N PRO A 49 15.70 7.99 1.04
CA PRO A 49 15.08 7.69 2.33
C PRO A 49 13.59 8.06 2.41
N GLN A 50 13.06 8.84 1.45
CA GLN A 50 11.64 9.17 1.37
C GLN A 50 10.86 8.26 0.42
N ARG A 51 11.52 7.36 -0.32
CA ARG A 51 10.84 6.45 -1.24
C ARG A 51 10.63 5.08 -0.61
N ALA A 52 9.42 4.56 -0.74
CA ALA A 52 9.05 3.24 -0.25
C ALA A 52 8.32 2.43 -1.32
N THR A 53 8.25 1.13 -1.09
CA THR A 53 7.38 0.23 -1.82
C THR A 53 6.60 -0.68 -0.88
N VAL A 54 5.37 -0.97 -1.26
CA VAL A 54 4.55 -2.00 -0.64
C VAL A 54 4.03 -2.93 -1.72
N ILE A 55 4.12 -4.23 -1.46
CA ILE A 55 3.53 -5.28 -2.28
C ILE A 55 2.40 -5.88 -1.48
N PHE A 56 1.22 -5.91 -2.07
CA PHE A 56 0.06 -6.58 -1.50
C PHE A 56 -0.35 -7.77 -2.35
N GLN A 57 -1.08 -8.69 -1.74
CA GLN A 57 -1.79 -9.78 -2.42
C GLN A 57 -3.25 -9.83 -1.96
N GLY A 58 -4.17 -10.05 -2.90
CA GLY A 58 -5.60 -10.15 -2.61
C GLY A 58 -6.43 -10.54 -3.83
N PRO A 59 -7.77 -10.45 -3.75
CA PRO A 59 -8.64 -10.63 -4.89
C PRO A 59 -8.39 -9.56 -5.97
N GLU A 60 -8.65 -9.93 -7.23
CA GLU A 60 -8.52 -9.04 -8.37
C GLU A 60 -9.30 -7.72 -8.18
N ASN A 61 -8.70 -6.61 -8.58
CA ASN A 61 -9.22 -5.24 -8.51
C ASN A 61 -9.45 -4.64 -7.11
N VAL A 62 -9.57 -5.41 -6.03
CA VAL A 62 -9.93 -4.87 -4.69
C VAL A 62 -9.01 -3.72 -4.26
N LEU A 63 -7.69 -3.92 -4.30
CA LEU A 63 -6.72 -2.88 -3.92
C LEU A 63 -6.67 -1.72 -4.90
N TYR A 64 -6.80 -2.01 -6.19
CA TYR A 64 -6.75 -0.99 -7.22
C TYR A 64 -7.95 -0.05 -7.10
N ASP A 65 -9.14 -0.61 -6.87
CA ASP A 65 -10.38 0.15 -6.72
C ASP A 65 -10.34 1.01 -5.46
N ILE A 66 -9.81 0.48 -4.35
CA ILE A 66 -9.53 1.29 -3.15
C ILE A 66 -8.59 2.44 -3.54
N PHE A 67 -7.42 2.12 -4.10
CA PHE A 67 -6.41 3.13 -4.38
C PHE A 67 -6.89 4.21 -5.36
N MET A 68 -7.75 3.86 -6.32
CA MET A 68 -8.32 4.80 -7.28
C MET A 68 -9.54 5.56 -6.76
N ASN A 69 -10.13 5.14 -5.63
CA ASN A 69 -11.29 5.81 -5.04
C ASN A 69 -10.85 7.10 -4.29
N PRO A 70 -11.31 8.30 -4.71
CA PRO A 70 -10.98 9.56 -4.06
C PRO A 70 -11.39 9.63 -2.58
N GLU A 71 -12.40 8.88 -2.16
CA GLU A 71 -12.88 8.86 -0.77
C GLU A 71 -11.91 8.12 0.16
N THR A 72 -11.14 7.15 -0.36
CA THR A 72 -10.16 6.41 0.44
C THR A 72 -8.78 7.06 0.42
N LYS A 73 -8.54 7.98 -0.52
CA LYS A 73 -7.28 8.71 -0.66
C LYS A 73 -6.78 9.31 0.66
N PRO A 74 -7.60 10.01 1.48
CA PRO A 74 -7.14 10.55 2.76
C PRO A 74 -6.69 9.48 3.76
N ILE A 75 -7.30 8.29 3.71
CA ILE A 75 -6.95 7.15 4.58
C ILE A 75 -5.54 6.65 4.22
N VAL A 76 -5.26 6.51 2.93
CA VAL A 76 -3.94 6.09 2.47
C VAL A 76 -2.90 7.18 2.76
N GLU A 77 -3.22 8.46 2.55
CA GLU A 77 -2.31 9.58 2.89
C GLU A 77 -2.01 9.69 4.41
N ALA A 78 -2.93 9.23 5.28
CA ALA A 78 -2.72 9.20 6.72
C ALA A 78 -1.56 8.28 7.16
N SER A 79 -1.19 7.30 6.33
CA SER A 79 0.00 6.46 6.56
C SER A 79 1.31 7.20 6.30
N GLY A 80 1.27 8.34 5.60
CA GLY A 80 2.43 9.04 5.05
C GLY A 80 2.63 8.85 3.55
N HIS A 81 1.83 8.01 2.89
CA HIS A 81 1.87 7.79 1.44
C HIS A 81 1.57 9.08 0.66
N ILE A 82 2.42 9.45 -0.31
CA ILE A 82 2.15 10.54 -1.26
C ILE A 82 1.63 9.95 -2.57
N TYR A 83 0.37 10.26 -2.92
CA TYR A 83 -0.27 9.78 -4.14
C TYR A 83 0.39 10.30 -5.41
N ALA A 84 0.82 11.56 -5.39
CA ALA A 84 1.44 12.20 -6.54
C ALA A 84 2.71 11.43 -6.94
N GLY A 85 2.72 10.90 -8.16
CA GLY A 85 3.84 10.11 -8.68
C GLY A 85 3.90 8.65 -8.23
N THR A 86 2.89 8.14 -7.50
CA THR A 86 2.80 6.71 -7.19
C THR A 86 2.72 5.89 -8.48
N LYS A 87 3.58 4.90 -8.60
CA LYS A 87 3.53 3.90 -9.67
C LYS A 87 2.83 2.65 -9.15
N ILE A 88 1.81 2.21 -9.88
CA ILE A 88 1.03 1.01 -9.56
C ILE A 88 1.32 -0.03 -10.64
N THR A 89 1.78 -1.21 -10.22
CA THR A 89 1.95 -2.36 -11.13
C THR A 89 1.14 -3.53 -10.60
N ARG A 90 0.45 -4.25 -11.49
CA ARG A 90 -0.52 -5.30 -11.14
C ARG A 90 -0.21 -6.58 -11.91
N TRP A 91 -0.32 -7.72 -11.23
CA TRP A 91 -0.03 -9.04 -11.77
C TRP A 91 -1.09 -10.04 -11.31
N ILE A 92 -1.48 -10.97 -12.19
CA ILE A 92 -2.41 -12.06 -11.87
C ILE A 92 -1.69 -13.41 -11.95
N SER A 93 -2.07 -14.34 -11.08
CA SER A 93 -1.62 -15.74 -11.09
C SER A 93 -2.78 -16.71 -10.93
#